data_AF-K9MXN9-F1
#
_entry.id   AF-K9MXN9-F1
#
_cell.length_a   1.000
_cell.length_b   1.000
_cell.length_c   1.000
_cell.angle_alpha   90.00
_cell.angle_beta   90.00
_cell.angle_gamma   90.00
#
_symmetry.space_group_name_H-M   'P 1'
#
loop_
_entity.id
_entity.type
_entity.pdbx_description
1 polymer ?
#
loop_
_entity_poly.entity_id
_entity_poly.type
_entity_poly.pdbx_seq_one_letter_code
_entity_poly.pdbx_strand_id
1 'polypeptide(L)'
;EQNIQLFSGSVRMLLPSLFESYKGLIIIISLGAVVRMIAPILKDKKTDPAVVVIDDKGENVISVLSGHIGGANELTREVAAALEAHPVITTASDVQKTIPVDLFGKRFGWVWESAEKLTPVSASVVNEEEIAVVQESGEKSWWHYEHPVPANIKTYSSIPAALEASPHAALVVTHRNLKEEEEAILENGVLYRPKVLAIGMGCNRGTSAAEIETVIEKTLAELQFSMKSVKALCTIELKKDEEGLLVVV
;
A
#
# COMPACT_ATOMS: atom_id res chain seq x y z
N GLU A 1 -4.22 6.95 -34.26
CA GLU A 1 -2.81 7.40 -34.26
C GLU A 1 -2.44 7.72 -32.82
N GLN A 2 -1.36 7.14 -32.32
CA GLN A 2 -1.06 7.06 -30.89
C GLN A 2 -0.70 8.45 -30.32
N ASN A 3 -1.03 8.68 -29.04
CA ASN A 3 -0.68 9.84 -28.22
C ASN A 3 0.85 9.99 -28.04
N ILE A 4 1.57 10.25 -29.14
CA ILE A 4 3.02 10.42 -29.14
C ILE A 4 3.30 11.92 -29.02
N GLN A 5 3.89 12.32 -27.90
CA GLN A 5 4.41 13.67 -27.72
C GLN A 5 5.90 13.69 -28.03
N LEU A 6 6.29 14.48 -29.02
CA LEU A 6 7.69 14.73 -29.33
C LEU A 6 8.22 15.85 -28.44
N PHE A 7 9.44 15.68 -27.93
CA PHE A 7 10.13 16.69 -27.15
C PHE A 7 11.37 17.20 -27.88
N SER A 8 11.67 18.49 -27.71
CA SER A 8 12.90 19.11 -28.21
C SER A 8 13.88 19.36 -27.08
N GLY A 9 15.17 19.14 -27.33
CA GLY A 9 16.25 19.42 -26.37
C GLY A 9 16.77 18.17 -25.64
N SER A 10 17.58 18.40 -24.62
CA SER A 10 18.19 17.31 -23.84
C SER A 10 17.19 16.67 -22.89
N VAL A 11 17.14 15.33 -22.85
CA VAL A 11 16.34 14.55 -21.88
C VAL A 11 16.58 15.03 -20.45
N ARG A 12 17.81 15.41 -20.11
CA ARG A 12 18.18 15.92 -18.77
C ARG A 12 17.38 17.16 -18.36
N MET A 13 17.00 18.01 -19.31
CA MET A 13 16.23 19.23 -19.04
C MET A 13 14.73 18.95 -18.86
N LEU A 14 14.24 17.88 -19.49
CA LEU A 14 12.83 17.49 -19.45
C LEU A 14 12.52 16.62 -18.23
N LEU A 15 13.49 15.81 -17.82
CA LEU A 15 13.32 14.79 -16.78
C LEU A 15 12.77 15.35 -15.47
N PRO A 16 13.20 16.52 -14.93
CA PRO A 16 12.62 17.06 -13.70
C PRO A 16 11.10 17.25 -13.77
N SER A 17 10.59 17.80 -14.88
CA SER A 17 9.15 18.01 -15.06
C SER A 17 8.39 16.69 -15.24
N LEU A 18 8.95 15.75 -16.02
CA LEU A 18 8.34 14.44 -16.23
C LEU A 18 8.33 13.60 -14.95
N PHE A 19 9.38 13.71 -14.13
CA PHE A 19 9.52 13.01 -12.85
C PHE A 19 8.44 13.37 -11.84
N GLU A 20 7.94 14.61 -11.88
CA GLU A 20 6.83 15.04 -11.02
C GLU A 20 5.45 14.76 -11.63
N SER A 21 5.36 14.62 -12.96
CA SER A 21 4.08 14.53 -13.67
C SER A 21 3.56 13.08 -13.81
N TYR A 22 4.43 12.09 -13.67
CA TYR A 22 4.09 10.68 -13.91
C TYR A 22 4.38 9.83 -12.68
N LYS A 23 3.57 8.78 -12.48
CA LYS A 23 3.78 7.80 -11.41
C LYS A 23 4.87 6.77 -11.74
N GLY A 24 5.16 6.59 -13.04
CA GLY A 24 6.17 5.66 -13.54
C GLY A 24 6.77 6.15 -14.85
N LEU A 25 8.07 5.99 -14.99
CA LEU A 25 8.87 6.37 -16.15
C LEU A 25 9.61 5.14 -16.68
N ILE A 26 9.40 4.82 -17.95
CA ILE A 26 10.16 3.80 -18.68
C ILE A 26 11.14 4.55 -19.59
N ILE A 27 12.44 4.36 -19.38
CA ILE A 27 13.49 5.13 -20.05
C ILE A 27 14.41 4.19 -20.82
N ILE A 28 14.48 4.37 -22.14
CA ILE A 28 15.30 3.55 -23.05
C ILE A 28 16.64 4.27 -23.30
N ILE A 29 17.51 4.24 -22.30
CA ILE A 29 18.84 4.89 -22.28
C ILE A 29 19.75 4.03 -21.39
N SER A 30 21.07 4.09 -21.55
CA SER A 30 22.01 3.43 -20.63
C SER A 30 21.73 3.77 -19.15
N LEU A 31 21.70 2.74 -18.32
CA LEU A 31 21.41 2.84 -16.87
C LEU A 31 22.24 3.92 -16.18
N GLY A 32 23.55 3.96 -16.46
CA GLY A 32 24.46 4.93 -15.85
C GLY A 32 24.13 6.40 -16.18
N ALA A 33 23.57 6.68 -17.36
CA ALA A 33 23.12 8.03 -17.70
C ALA A 33 21.84 8.40 -16.96
N VAL A 34 20.86 7.47 -16.89
CA VAL A 34 19.61 7.69 -16.17
C VAL A 34 19.87 7.97 -14.69
N VAL A 35 20.70 7.14 -14.02
CA VAL A 35 21.08 7.34 -12.61
C VAL A 35 21.68 8.74 -12.38
N ARG A 36 22.59 9.19 -13.26
CA ARG A 36 23.19 10.54 -13.16
C ARG A 36 22.19 11.67 -13.38
N MET A 37 21.18 11.45 -14.23
CA MET A 37 20.14 12.46 -14.51
C MET A 37 19.11 12.56 -13.37
N ILE A 38 18.73 11.44 -12.75
CA ILE A 38 17.76 11.43 -11.65
C ILE A 38 18.38 11.80 -10.31
N ALA A 39 19.67 11.49 -10.07
CA ALA A 39 20.32 11.71 -8.77
C ALA A 39 20.12 13.13 -8.18
N PRO A 40 20.19 14.23 -8.95
CA PRO A 40 19.96 15.58 -8.41
C PRO A 40 18.50 15.93 -8.08
N ILE A 41 17.53 15.11 -8.51
CA ILE A 41 16.09 15.39 -8.38
C ILE A 41 15.35 14.38 -7.48
N LEU A 42 16.07 13.40 -6.92
CA LEU A 42 15.50 12.46 -5.95
C LEU A 42 15.07 13.19 -4.68
N LYS A 43 13.91 12.83 -4.14
CA LYS A 43 13.39 13.39 -2.88
C LYS A 43 13.26 12.31 -1.83
N ASP A 44 12.34 11.36 -2.04
CA ASP A 44 12.12 10.24 -1.11
C ASP A 44 11.45 9.05 -1.81
N LYS A 45 11.77 7.83 -1.36
CA LYS A 45 11.25 6.56 -1.89
C LYS A 45 9.72 6.43 -1.87
N LYS A 46 9.02 7.23 -1.06
CA LYS A 46 7.55 7.23 -0.97
C LYS A 46 6.89 8.15 -2.01
N THR A 47 7.59 9.19 -2.45
CA THR A 47 7.05 10.21 -3.35
C THR A 47 7.62 10.13 -4.76
N ASP A 48 8.85 9.66 -4.89
CA ASP A 48 9.53 9.55 -6.18
C ASP A 48 8.84 8.49 -7.05
N PRO A 49 8.66 8.75 -8.35
CA PRO A 49 8.00 7.81 -9.27
C PRO A 49 8.80 6.52 -9.43
N ALA A 50 8.13 5.49 -9.92
CA ALA A 50 8.81 4.32 -10.47
C ALA A 50 9.73 4.75 -11.63
N VAL A 51 10.98 4.30 -11.61
CA VAL A 51 11.88 4.44 -12.77
C VAL A 51 12.33 3.05 -13.20
N VAL A 52 12.03 2.72 -14.46
CA VAL A 52 12.41 1.49 -15.13
C VAL A 52 13.30 1.86 -16.32
N VAL A 53 14.42 1.18 -16.46
CA VAL A 53 15.36 1.39 -17.58
C VAL A 53 15.40 0.17 -18.47
N ILE A 54 15.42 0.39 -19.78
CA ILE A 54 15.56 -0.64 -20.79
C ILE A 54 16.86 -0.37 -21.56
N ASP A 55 17.67 -1.39 -21.82
CA ASP A 55 18.83 -1.26 -22.69
C ASP A 55 18.43 -1.07 -24.17
N ASP A 56 19.39 -0.68 -25.00
CA ASP A 56 19.15 -0.33 -26.40
C ASP A 56 18.70 -1.51 -27.27
N LYS A 57 18.99 -2.74 -26.85
CA LYS A 57 18.54 -3.96 -27.51
C LYS A 57 17.20 -4.47 -26.97
N GLY A 58 16.70 -3.89 -25.88
CA GLY A 58 15.48 -4.36 -25.22
C GLY A 58 15.66 -5.70 -24.51
N GLU A 59 16.89 -6.13 -24.20
CA GLU A 59 17.15 -7.45 -23.61
C GLU A 59 16.83 -7.47 -22.12
N ASN A 60 17.01 -6.35 -21.42
CA ASN A 60 16.86 -6.22 -19.97
C ASN A 60 15.94 -5.05 -19.64
N VAL A 61 15.02 -5.31 -18.71
CA VAL A 61 14.15 -4.30 -18.10
C VAL A 61 14.52 -4.22 -16.63
N ILE A 62 15.06 -3.07 -16.22
CA ILE A 62 15.77 -2.90 -14.96
C ILE A 62 14.97 -1.98 -14.05
N SER A 63 14.61 -2.47 -12.85
CA SER A 63 14.01 -1.64 -11.80
C SER A 63 15.08 -0.76 -11.16
N VAL A 64 14.98 0.57 -11.34
CA VAL A 64 16.03 1.53 -10.93
C VAL A 64 15.68 2.31 -9.67
N LEU A 65 14.46 2.84 -9.60
CA LEU A 65 14.01 3.69 -8.49
C LEU A 65 12.59 3.32 -8.07
N SER A 66 12.32 3.40 -6.77
CA SER A 66 10.99 3.16 -6.19
C SER A 66 10.43 1.76 -6.50
N GLY A 67 11.28 0.74 -6.37
CA GLY A 67 10.96 -0.68 -6.65
C GLY A 67 9.74 -1.23 -5.93
N HIS A 68 9.52 -0.84 -4.67
CA HIS A 68 8.44 -1.39 -3.83
C HIS A 68 7.16 -0.53 -3.91
N ILE A 69 6.96 0.40 -2.97
CA ILE A 69 5.77 1.28 -2.90
C ILE A 69 5.47 1.98 -4.24
N GLY A 70 6.51 2.54 -4.87
CA GLY A 70 6.35 3.30 -6.11
C GLY A 70 6.09 2.42 -7.34
N GLY A 71 6.20 1.09 -7.23
CA GLY A 71 5.74 0.16 -8.25
C GLY A 71 6.74 -0.16 -9.36
N ALA A 72 8.01 0.22 -9.26
CA ALA A 72 8.96 -0.06 -10.35
C ALA A 72 9.21 -1.56 -10.55
N ASN A 73 9.11 -2.39 -9.51
CA ASN A 73 9.25 -3.84 -9.67
C ASN A 73 8.08 -4.47 -10.43
N GLU A 74 6.85 -4.01 -10.16
CA GLU A 74 5.65 -4.45 -10.88
C GLU A 74 5.72 -4.00 -12.34
N LEU A 75 6.00 -2.71 -12.56
CA LEU A 75 6.18 -2.15 -13.91
C LEU A 75 7.29 -2.86 -14.69
N THR A 76 8.39 -3.20 -14.03
CA THR A 76 9.50 -3.96 -14.65
C THR A 76 9.02 -5.31 -15.18
N ARG A 77 8.19 -6.03 -14.42
CA ARG A 77 7.65 -7.33 -14.87
C ARG A 77 6.66 -7.17 -16.01
N GLU A 78 5.77 -6.20 -15.93
CA GLU A 78 4.78 -5.94 -16.98
C GLU A 78 5.48 -5.62 -18.31
N VAL A 79 6.47 -4.73 -18.27
CA VAL A 79 7.25 -4.32 -19.44
C VAL A 79 8.12 -5.45 -19.95
N ALA A 80 8.77 -6.21 -19.07
CA ALA A 80 9.56 -7.38 -19.47
C ALA A 80 8.70 -8.44 -20.16
N ALA A 81 7.50 -8.71 -19.64
CA ALA A 81 6.56 -9.64 -20.26
C ALA A 81 6.09 -9.14 -21.64
N ALA A 82 5.82 -7.83 -21.78
CA ALA A 82 5.41 -7.24 -23.05
C ALA A 82 6.50 -7.24 -24.13
N LEU A 83 7.77 -7.18 -23.71
CA LEU A 83 8.93 -7.16 -24.61
C LEU A 83 9.61 -8.53 -24.78
N GLU A 84 9.13 -9.57 -24.09
CA GLU A 84 9.81 -10.86 -23.98
C GLU A 84 11.27 -10.73 -23.49
N ALA A 85 11.50 -9.76 -22.60
CA ALA A 85 12.81 -9.38 -22.09
C ALA A 85 13.08 -9.91 -20.67
N HIS A 86 14.32 -9.79 -20.20
CA HIS A 86 14.73 -10.23 -18.87
C HIS A 86 14.45 -9.16 -17.80
N PRO A 87 13.59 -9.41 -16.79
CA PRO A 87 13.40 -8.49 -15.69
C PRO A 87 14.58 -8.55 -14.71
N VAL A 88 15.18 -7.41 -14.40
CA VAL A 88 16.28 -7.26 -13.43
C VAL A 88 15.76 -6.51 -12.20
N ILE A 89 15.49 -7.27 -11.13
CA ILE A 89 14.95 -6.77 -9.86
C ILE A 89 15.83 -7.28 -8.72
N THR A 90 16.35 -6.36 -7.91
CA THR A 90 17.39 -6.65 -6.91
C THR A 90 16.97 -6.36 -5.47
N THR A 91 15.76 -5.85 -5.28
CA THR A 91 15.26 -5.44 -3.96
C THR A 91 15.11 -6.62 -3.00
N ALA A 92 15.56 -6.44 -1.75
CA ALA A 92 15.56 -7.49 -0.73
C ALA A 92 14.19 -8.17 -0.53
N SER A 93 13.07 -7.42 -0.50
CA SER A 93 11.74 -8.02 -0.33
C SER A 93 11.36 -8.99 -1.46
N ASP A 94 11.90 -8.75 -2.66
CA ASP A 94 11.60 -9.48 -3.88
C ASP A 94 12.50 -10.72 -3.99
N VAL A 95 13.77 -10.57 -3.60
CA VAL A 95 14.74 -11.67 -3.51
C VAL A 95 14.38 -12.65 -2.39
N GLN A 96 13.93 -12.15 -1.23
CA GLN A 96 13.61 -12.98 -0.06
C GLN A 96 12.19 -13.58 -0.10
N LYS A 97 11.37 -13.20 -1.09
CA LYS A 97 10.00 -13.69 -1.27
C LYS A 97 9.17 -13.69 0.04
N THR A 98 9.33 -12.64 0.83
CA THR A 98 8.65 -12.46 2.12
C THR A 98 7.56 -11.39 2.01
N ILE A 99 6.81 -11.11 3.07
CA ILE A 99 5.73 -10.12 3.05
C ILE A 99 6.31 -8.70 2.92
N PRO A 100 6.05 -7.96 1.84
CA PRO A 100 6.38 -6.53 1.80
C PRO A 100 5.37 -5.79 2.68
N VAL A 101 5.82 -5.35 3.86
CA VAL A 101 4.99 -4.73 4.91
C VAL A 101 4.23 -3.51 4.36
N ASP A 102 4.90 -2.70 3.56
CA ASP A 102 4.38 -1.52 2.86
C ASP A 102 3.40 -1.82 1.72
N LEU A 103 3.29 -3.06 1.26
CA LEU A 103 2.32 -3.49 0.24
C LEU A 103 1.27 -4.47 0.80
N PHE A 104 1.40 -4.84 2.07
CA PHE A 104 0.55 -5.84 2.69
C PHE A 104 -0.91 -5.36 2.71
N GLY A 105 -1.78 -6.11 2.03
CA GLY A 105 -3.19 -5.76 1.89
C GLY A 105 -3.53 -4.66 0.89
N LYS A 106 -2.54 -4.02 0.25
CA LYS A 106 -2.77 -2.89 -0.68
C LYS A 106 -3.70 -3.27 -1.84
N ARG A 107 -3.54 -4.48 -2.38
CA ARG A 107 -4.41 -5.01 -3.46
C ARG A 107 -5.89 -5.14 -3.06
N PHE A 108 -6.16 -5.23 -1.76
CA PHE A 108 -7.50 -5.34 -1.19
C PHE A 108 -8.02 -4.00 -0.66
N GLY A 109 -7.26 -2.92 -0.88
CA GLY A 109 -7.60 -1.59 -0.38
C GLY A 109 -7.39 -1.41 1.12
N TRP A 110 -6.59 -2.26 1.77
CA TRP A 110 -6.25 -2.04 3.18
C TRP A 110 -5.35 -0.82 3.31
N VAL A 111 -5.53 -0.08 4.39
CA VAL A 111 -4.72 1.11 4.71
C VAL A 111 -4.09 0.94 6.09
N TRP A 112 -2.82 1.32 6.27
CA TRP A 112 -2.23 1.30 7.61
C TRP A 112 -2.71 2.48 8.46
N GLU A 113 -2.77 2.26 9.77
CA GLU A 113 -3.12 3.27 10.77
C GLU A 113 -2.07 4.39 10.82
N SER A 114 -0.80 4.00 10.89
CA SER A 114 0.38 4.85 11.02
C SER A 114 1.55 4.28 10.21
N ALA A 115 2.41 5.17 9.70
CA ALA A 115 3.60 4.80 8.95
C ALA A 115 4.86 4.63 9.81
N GLU A 116 4.79 4.93 11.12
CA GLU A 116 5.94 5.00 12.03
C GLU A 116 6.72 3.69 12.11
N LYS A 117 6.00 2.56 12.16
CA LYS A 117 6.58 1.22 12.33
C LYS A 117 6.82 0.47 11.02
N LEU A 118 6.53 1.07 9.86
CA LEU A 118 6.74 0.41 8.57
C LEU A 118 8.20 0.00 8.37
N THR A 119 9.15 0.90 8.61
CA THR A 119 10.58 0.63 8.44
C THR A 119 11.12 -0.44 9.40
N PRO A 120 10.94 -0.33 10.74
CA PRO A 120 11.45 -1.34 11.66
C PRO A 120 10.78 -2.71 11.48
N VAL A 121 9.46 -2.77 11.23
CA VAL A 121 8.78 -4.05 10.96
C VAL A 121 9.24 -4.66 9.63
N SER A 122 9.48 -3.84 8.59
CA SER A 122 10.09 -4.33 7.34
C SER A 122 11.48 -4.92 7.58
N ALA A 123 12.28 -4.31 8.46
CA ALA A 123 13.59 -4.83 8.81
C ALA A 123 13.49 -6.19 9.52
N SER A 124 12.57 -6.34 10.48
CA SER A 124 12.31 -7.64 11.13
C SER A 124 11.91 -8.74 10.14
N VAL A 125 11.05 -8.41 9.17
CA VAL A 125 10.63 -9.35 8.12
C VAL A 125 11.80 -9.75 7.21
N VAL A 126 12.66 -8.80 6.84
CA VAL A 126 13.86 -9.03 6.01
C VAL A 126 14.94 -9.81 6.76
N ASN A 127 15.04 -9.63 8.07
CA ASN A 127 15.99 -10.33 8.94
C ASN A 127 15.51 -11.74 9.34
N GLU A 128 14.39 -12.21 8.79
CA GLU A 128 13.81 -13.53 9.10
C GLU A 128 13.49 -13.73 10.59
N GLU A 129 13.22 -12.64 11.31
CA GLU A 129 12.81 -12.68 12.72
C GLU A 129 11.39 -13.28 12.87
N GLU A 130 10.99 -13.63 14.10
CA GLU A 130 9.65 -14.16 14.33
C GLU A 130 8.58 -13.06 14.16
N ILE A 131 7.72 -13.21 13.16
CA ILE A 131 6.65 -12.28 12.80
C ILE A 131 5.30 -12.88 13.16
N ALA A 132 4.49 -12.13 13.91
CA ALA A 132 3.09 -12.48 14.15
C ALA A 132 2.18 -11.82 13.11
N VAL A 133 1.30 -12.60 12.49
CA VAL A 133 0.18 -12.10 11.70
C VAL A 133 -1.10 -12.34 12.49
N VAL A 134 -1.83 -11.29 12.83
CA VAL A 134 -3.14 -11.39 13.46
C VAL A 134 -4.16 -10.84 12.48
N GLN A 135 -5.09 -11.67 12.00
CA GLN A 135 -6.12 -11.25 11.06
C GLN A 135 -7.51 -11.53 11.61
N GLU A 136 -8.21 -10.47 12.02
CA GLU A 136 -9.58 -10.54 12.52
C GLU A 136 -10.61 -10.22 11.43
N SER A 137 -10.19 -9.55 10.35
CA SER A 137 -11.06 -9.18 9.23
C SER A 137 -10.27 -8.97 7.92
N GLY A 138 -11.00 -8.76 6.82
CA GLY A 138 -10.42 -8.60 5.49
C GLY A 138 -10.13 -9.94 4.78
N GLU A 139 -9.56 -9.84 3.59
CA GLU A 139 -9.27 -10.94 2.68
C GLU A 139 -8.10 -11.81 3.18
N LYS A 140 -8.30 -13.13 3.25
CA LYS A 140 -7.29 -14.08 3.74
C LYS A 140 -6.27 -14.52 2.68
N SER A 141 -6.55 -14.26 1.41
CA SER A 141 -5.72 -14.63 0.26
C SER A 141 -4.58 -13.63 -0.03
N TRP A 142 -3.98 -13.09 1.03
CA TRP A 142 -2.85 -12.15 0.90
C TRP A 142 -1.56 -12.83 0.47
N TRP A 143 -1.38 -14.12 0.83
CA TRP A 143 -0.28 -14.92 0.34
C TRP A 143 -0.62 -15.47 -1.05
N HIS A 144 0.11 -14.99 -2.06
CA HIS A 144 -0.16 -15.25 -3.48
C HIS A 144 1.07 -15.80 -4.21
N TYR A 145 2.15 -16.06 -3.47
CA TYR A 145 3.33 -16.72 -4.00
C TYR A 145 3.08 -18.23 -4.08
N GLU A 146 3.73 -18.90 -5.03
CA GLU A 146 3.59 -20.34 -5.23
C GLU A 146 4.24 -21.18 -4.12
N HIS A 147 5.21 -20.62 -3.40
CA HIS A 147 5.86 -21.28 -2.26
C HIS A 147 5.08 -21.02 -0.97
N PRO A 148 5.24 -21.86 0.08
CA PRO A 148 4.57 -21.64 1.35
C PRO A 148 5.05 -20.35 2.05
N VAL A 149 4.22 -19.88 2.99
CA VAL A 149 4.57 -18.81 3.93
C VAL A 149 5.84 -19.23 4.71
N PRO A 150 6.85 -18.36 4.82
CA PRO A 150 8.06 -18.63 5.61
C PRO A 150 7.75 -19.04 7.05
N ALA A 151 8.52 -19.99 7.60
CA ALA A 151 8.26 -20.56 8.92
C ALA A 151 8.36 -19.55 10.09
N ASN A 152 9.10 -18.46 9.88
CA ASN A 152 9.23 -17.36 10.85
C ASN A 152 7.97 -16.47 10.88
N ILE A 153 7.05 -16.59 9.91
CA ILE A 153 5.79 -15.85 9.88
C ILE A 153 4.66 -16.76 10.38
N LYS A 154 4.16 -16.50 11.58
CA LYS A 154 3.12 -17.31 12.24
C LYS A 154 1.81 -16.53 12.33
N THR A 155 0.70 -17.17 11.96
CA THR A 155 -0.64 -16.58 12.11
C THR A 155 -1.22 -16.96 13.47
N TYR A 156 -1.73 -15.96 14.20
CA TYR A 156 -2.38 -16.13 15.50
C TYR A 156 -3.87 -15.80 15.41
N SER A 157 -4.68 -16.48 16.22
CA SER A 157 -6.14 -16.30 16.23
C SER A 157 -6.59 -15.01 16.91
N SER A 158 -5.74 -14.39 17.73
CA SER A 158 -6.04 -13.16 18.47
C SER A 158 -4.76 -12.41 18.83
N ILE A 159 -4.90 -11.11 19.16
CA ILE A 159 -3.77 -10.28 19.61
C ILE A 159 -3.17 -10.80 20.92
N PRO A 160 -3.95 -11.17 21.95
CA PRO A 160 -3.39 -11.76 23.17
C PRO A 160 -2.54 -13.01 22.92
N ALA A 161 -2.98 -13.91 22.03
CA ALA A 161 -2.21 -15.10 21.69
C ALA A 161 -0.89 -14.75 20.97
N ALA A 162 -0.88 -13.70 20.15
CA ALA A 162 0.34 -13.19 19.55
C ALA A 162 1.28 -12.58 20.61
N LEU A 163 0.75 -11.82 21.57
CA LEU A 163 1.55 -11.21 22.65
C LEU A 163 2.21 -12.29 23.53
N GLU A 164 1.50 -13.36 23.87
CA GLU A 164 2.05 -14.50 24.62
C GLU A 164 3.24 -15.15 23.91
N ALA A 165 3.25 -15.16 22.58
CA ALA A 165 4.35 -15.70 21.79
C ALA A 165 5.57 -14.76 21.71
N SER A 166 5.45 -13.52 22.17
CA SER A 166 6.53 -12.51 22.18
C SER A 166 7.27 -12.39 20.83
N PRO A 167 6.56 -12.10 19.73
CA PRO A 167 7.15 -11.95 18.41
C PRO A 167 8.07 -10.73 18.36
N HIS A 168 9.01 -10.73 17.41
CA HIS A 168 9.87 -9.57 17.17
C HIS A 168 9.09 -8.44 16.50
N ALA A 169 8.13 -8.77 15.65
CA ALA A 169 7.25 -7.79 15.01
C ALA A 169 5.85 -8.37 14.73
N ALA A 170 4.87 -7.48 14.52
CA ALA A 170 3.49 -7.87 14.25
C ALA A 170 2.88 -7.16 13.03
N LEU A 171 2.07 -7.91 12.28
CA LEU A 171 1.17 -7.41 11.23
C LEU A 171 -0.26 -7.69 11.69
N VAL A 172 -0.96 -6.64 12.12
CA VAL A 172 -2.31 -6.74 12.70
C VAL A 172 -3.33 -6.21 11.71
N VAL A 173 -4.29 -7.04 11.29
CA VAL A 173 -5.34 -6.70 10.32
C VAL A 173 -6.69 -6.76 11.03
N THR A 174 -7.25 -5.60 11.36
CA THR A 174 -8.52 -5.54 12.08
C THR A 174 -9.33 -4.28 11.80
N HIS A 175 -10.65 -4.42 11.83
CA HIS A 175 -11.59 -3.32 11.68
C HIS A 175 -11.86 -2.56 12.99
N ARG A 176 -11.61 -3.21 14.14
CA ARG A 176 -11.87 -2.65 15.47
C ARG A 176 -10.67 -1.90 16.05
N ASN A 177 -10.94 -0.95 16.92
CA ASN A 177 -9.91 -0.29 17.73
C ASN A 177 -9.32 -1.32 18.71
N LEU A 178 -8.03 -1.15 19.00
CA LEU A 178 -7.33 -2.00 19.96
C LEU A 178 -7.75 -1.61 21.37
N LYS A 179 -7.81 -2.60 22.25
CA LYS A 179 -7.93 -2.34 23.69
C LYS A 179 -6.58 -1.89 24.23
N GLU A 180 -6.59 -1.24 25.39
CA GLU A 180 -5.38 -0.77 26.06
C GLU A 180 -4.38 -1.92 26.29
N GLU A 181 -4.87 -3.11 26.67
CA GLU A 181 -4.01 -4.29 26.87
C GLU A 181 -3.35 -4.81 25.58
N GLU A 182 -3.92 -4.47 24.42
CA GLU A 182 -3.47 -4.94 23.11
C GLU A 182 -2.49 -3.97 22.45
N GLU A 183 -2.38 -2.72 22.93
CA GLU A 183 -1.53 -1.69 22.34
C GLU A 183 -0.05 -2.08 22.31
N ALA A 184 0.39 -2.92 23.25
CA ALA A 184 1.75 -3.46 23.31
C ALA A 184 2.16 -4.17 22.01
N ILE A 185 1.22 -4.74 21.24
CA ILE A 185 1.52 -5.39 19.95
C ILE A 185 2.06 -4.40 18.91
N LEU A 186 1.80 -3.10 19.10
CA LEU A 186 2.23 -2.02 18.22
C LEU A 186 3.59 -1.41 18.61
N GLU A 187 4.22 -1.85 19.71
CA GLU A 187 5.60 -1.44 20.05
C GLU A 187 6.55 -1.69 18.87
N ASN A 188 6.38 -2.83 18.18
CA ASN A 188 6.95 -3.10 16.86
C ASN A 188 5.91 -3.77 15.94
N GLY A 189 4.76 -3.12 15.76
CA GLY A 189 3.68 -3.64 14.94
C GLY A 189 3.13 -2.64 13.94
N VAL A 190 2.58 -3.15 12.83
CA VAL A 190 1.82 -2.34 11.87
C VAL A 190 0.36 -2.79 11.89
N LEU A 191 -0.52 -1.82 12.09
CA LEU A 191 -1.97 -2.00 12.10
C LEU A 191 -2.56 -1.64 10.73
N TYR A 192 -3.26 -2.58 10.10
CA TYR A 192 -3.93 -2.45 8.81
C TYR A 192 -5.44 -2.46 9.00
N ARG A 193 -6.11 -1.57 8.25
CA ARG A 193 -7.55 -1.33 8.27
C ARG A 193 -8.17 -1.84 6.97
N PRO A 194 -8.75 -3.04 6.96
CA PRO A 194 -9.46 -3.55 5.80
C PRO A 194 -10.81 -2.83 5.66
N LYS A 195 -11.22 -2.55 4.42
CA LYS A 195 -12.47 -1.86 4.09
C LYS A 195 -13.68 -2.81 4.16
N VAL A 196 -14.08 -3.19 5.37
CA VAL A 196 -15.10 -4.24 5.61
C VAL A 196 -16.42 -3.73 6.18
N LEU A 197 -16.53 -2.45 6.54
CA LEU A 197 -17.74 -1.89 7.13
C LEU A 197 -18.58 -1.16 6.09
N ALA A 198 -19.88 -1.42 6.06
CA ALA A 198 -20.86 -0.65 5.30
C ALA A 198 -21.90 -0.08 6.28
N ILE A 199 -22.15 1.22 6.21
CA ILE A 199 -23.02 1.92 7.14
C ILE A 199 -24.34 2.24 6.44
N GLY A 200 -25.44 1.67 6.93
CA GLY A 200 -26.78 2.02 6.49
C GLY A 200 -27.27 3.29 7.19
N MET A 201 -27.58 4.33 6.42
CA MET A 201 -28.04 5.62 6.94
C MET A 201 -29.45 5.95 6.48
N GLY A 202 -30.26 6.38 7.45
CA GLY A 202 -31.54 7.03 7.21
C GLY A 202 -31.65 8.30 8.04
N CYS A 203 -31.87 9.43 7.38
CA CYS A 203 -32.07 10.73 8.02
C CYS A 203 -33.41 11.37 7.65
N ASN A 204 -33.83 12.42 8.35
CA ASN A 204 -34.97 13.24 7.92
C ASN A 204 -34.53 14.15 6.76
N ARG A 205 -35.51 14.71 6.03
CA ARG A 205 -35.21 15.68 4.97
C ARG A 205 -34.50 16.90 5.55
N GLY A 206 -33.37 17.26 4.94
CA GLY A 206 -32.60 18.43 5.35
C GLY A 206 -31.69 18.23 6.57
N THR A 207 -31.43 16.98 6.99
CA THR A 207 -30.40 16.69 7.98
C THR A 207 -29.01 17.13 7.46
N SER A 208 -28.26 17.84 8.29
CA SER A 208 -26.95 18.37 7.90
C SER A 208 -25.88 17.26 7.84
N ALA A 209 -24.85 17.46 7.00
CA ALA A 209 -23.70 16.57 6.92
C ALA A 209 -22.99 16.40 8.28
N ALA A 210 -22.81 17.50 9.03
CA ALA A 210 -22.18 17.46 10.36
C ALA A 210 -22.96 16.60 11.37
N GLU A 211 -24.29 16.63 11.33
CA GLU A 211 -25.11 15.78 12.18
C GLU A 211 -24.97 14.30 11.81
N ILE A 212 -24.92 14.00 10.50
CA ILE A 212 -24.67 12.64 9.99
C ILE A 212 -23.30 12.14 10.43
N GLU A 213 -22.24 12.93 10.24
CA GLU A 213 -20.87 12.60 10.66
C GLU A 213 -20.80 12.33 12.16
N THR A 214 -21.41 13.19 12.97
CA THR A 214 -21.44 13.02 14.44
C THR A 214 -22.08 11.69 14.84
N VAL A 215 -23.18 11.30 14.19
CA VAL A 215 -23.87 10.02 14.46
C VAL A 215 -22.99 8.84 14.04
N ILE A 216 -22.32 8.93 12.89
CA ILE A 216 -21.41 7.88 12.41
C ILE A 216 -20.24 7.73 13.39
N GLU A 217 -19.55 8.81 13.74
CA GLU A 217 -18.42 8.81 14.65
C GLU A 217 -18.79 8.25 16.01
N LYS A 218 -19.91 8.69 16.58
CA LYS A 218 -20.41 8.19 17.87
C LYS A 218 -20.71 6.70 17.81
N THR A 219 -21.38 6.24 16.76
CA THR A 219 -21.75 4.83 16.59
C THR A 219 -20.52 3.95 16.43
N LEU A 220 -19.54 4.37 15.62
CA LEU A 220 -18.29 3.63 15.45
C LEU A 220 -17.46 3.63 16.75
N ALA A 221 -17.44 4.72 17.51
CA ALA A 221 -16.80 4.77 18.82
C ALA A 221 -17.46 3.82 19.82
N GLU A 222 -18.80 3.79 19.90
CA GLU A 222 -19.54 2.86 20.76
C GLU A 222 -19.26 1.38 20.40
N LEU A 223 -19.17 1.07 19.11
CA LEU A 223 -18.83 -0.28 18.62
C LEU A 223 -17.33 -0.59 18.64
N GLN A 224 -16.48 0.37 19.01
CA GLN A 224 -15.03 0.27 18.93
C GLN A 224 -14.54 -0.09 17.53
N PHE A 225 -15.10 0.52 16.48
CA PHE A 225 -14.71 0.35 15.10
C PHE A 225 -13.94 1.55 14.56
N SER A 226 -12.98 1.29 13.69
CA SER A 226 -12.19 2.34 13.04
C SER A 226 -12.93 2.91 11.83
N MET A 227 -13.02 4.24 11.75
CA MET A 227 -13.52 4.96 10.57
C MET A 227 -12.76 4.56 9.29
N LYS A 228 -11.45 4.28 9.40
CA LYS A 228 -10.63 3.83 8.26
C LYS A 228 -11.10 2.50 7.66
N SER A 229 -11.91 1.71 8.37
CA SER A 229 -12.45 0.43 7.90
C SER A 229 -13.81 0.56 7.19
N VAL A 230 -14.39 1.77 7.15
CA VAL A 230 -15.62 2.05 6.41
C VAL A 230 -15.33 2.06 4.91
N LYS A 231 -16.08 1.22 4.19
CA LYS A 231 -16.05 1.06 2.72
C LYS A 231 -17.13 1.88 2.04
N ALA A 232 -18.32 1.97 2.64
CA ALA A 232 -19.47 2.59 2.00
C ALA A 232 -20.47 3.14 3.02
N LEU A 233 -21.10 4.25 2.63
CA LEU A 233 -22.34 4.76 3.20
C LEU A 233 -23.49 4.39 2.27
N CYS A 234 -24.54 3.77 2.80
CA CYS A 234 -25.67 3.24 2.04
C CYS A 234 -26.97 3.88 2.50
N THR A 235 -27.84 4.28 1.58
CA THR A 235 -29.19 4.76 1.91
C THR A 235 -30.22 4.19 0.93
N ILE A 236 -31.50 4.39 1.22
CA ILE A 236 -32.59 4.00 0.30
C ILE A 236 -32.68 4.99 -0.87
N GLU A 237 -33.08 4.52 -2.04
CA GLU A 237 -33.18 5.34 -3.26
C GLU A 237 -34.04 6.60 -3.09
N LEU A 238 -35.08 6.54 -2.27
CA LEU A 238 -35.95 7.69 -1.95
C LEU A 238 -35.19 8.88 -1.33
N LYS A 239 -33.98 8.63 -0.79
CA LYS A 239 -33.12 9.61 -0.11
C LYS A 239 -31.84 9.95 -0.88
N LYS A 240 -31.77 9.60 -2.17
CA LYS A 240 -30.59 9.87 -3.02
C LYS A 240 -30.27 11.36 -3.18
N ASP A 241 -31.27 12.23 -3.05
CA ASP A 241 -31.15 13.69 -3.25
C ASP A 241 -30.91 14.45 -1.92
N GLU A 242 -30.67 13.74 -0.81
CA GLU A 242 -30.38 14.40 0.48
C GLU A 242 -28.97 14.98 0.46
N GLU A 243 -28.88 16.31 0.44
CA GLU A 243 -27.61 17.05 0.37
C GLU A 243 -26.63 16.63 1.48
N GLY A 244 -27.14 16.39 2.69
CA GLY A 244 -26.32 15.94 3.82
C GLY A 244 -25.64 14.58 3.58
N LEU A 245 -26.27 13.66 2.86
CA LEU A 245 -25.69 12.34 2.54
C LEU A 245 -24.76 12.40 1.33
N LEU A 246 -24.97 13.34 0.41
CA LEU A 246 -24.12 13.51 -0.77
C LEU A 246 -22.77 14.15 -0.44
N VAL A 247 -22.71 14.95 0.64
CA VAL A 247 -21.48 15.62 1.09
C VAL A 247 -20.60 14.70 1.95
N VAL A 248 -21.20 13.75 2.67
CA VAL A 248 -20.48 12.80 3.54
C VAL A 248 -19.94 11.65 2.67
N VAL A 249 -18.70 11.77 2.19
CA VAL A 249 -17.99 10.77 1.38
C VAL A 249 -16.59 10.51 1.92
#